data_AF-A0A2M7WH71-F1
#
_entry.id   AF-A0A2M7WH71-F1
#
_cell.length_a   1.000
_cell.length_b   1.000
_cell.length_c   1.000
_cell.angle_alpha   90.00
_cell.angle_beta   90.00
_cell.angle_gamma   90.00
#
_symmetry.space_group_name_H-M   'P 1'
#
loop_
_entity.id
_entity.type
_entity.pdbx_description
1 polymer ?
#
loop_
_entity_poly.entity_id
_entity_poly.type
_entity_poly.pdbx_seq_one_letter_code
_entity_poly.pdbx_strand_id
1 'polypeptide(L)'
;LITETLIPEALQKDIVLECCASPNLTSRGCINSAILQDIHPRHYPASTAKDSAQREYCNCSKSIDIGKWFSCPHGCAYCYGNPLSNASGPDMNGG
;
A
#
# COMPACT_ATOMS: atom_id res chain seq x y z
N LEU A 1 -9.17 7.38 20.78
CA LEU A 1 -7.83 7.14 20.18
C LEU A 1 -7.50 8.06 18.99
N ILE A 2 -8.15 7.95 17.81
CA ILE A 2 -7.80 8.82 16.66
C ILE A 2 -8.11 10.30 16.95
N THR A 3 -9.34 10.60 17.35
CA THR A 3 -9.79 11.97 17.62
C THR A 3 -9.20 12.57 18.89
N GLU A 4 -9.06 11.76 19.93
CA GLU A 4 -8.64 12.23 21.26
C GLU A 4 -7.13 12.26 21.46
N THR A 5 -6.36 11.58 20.60
CA THR A 5 -4.90 11.43 20.78
C THR A 5 -4.13 11.78 19.50
N LEU A 6 -4.36 11.05 18.41
CA LEU A 6 -3.58 11.21 17.17
C LEU A 6 -3.77 12.59 16.52
N ILE A 7 -5.00 13.09 16.45
CA ILE A 7 -5.27 14.41 15.87
C ILE A 7 -4.57 15.53 16.67
N PRO A 8 -4.75 15.65 18.01
CA PRO A 8 -4.02 16.63 18.81
C PRO A 8 -2.49 16.56 18.66
N GLU A 9 -1.92 15.34 18.67
CA GLU A 9 -0.47 15.16 18.55
C GLU A 9 0.08 15.54 17.18
N ALA A 10 -0.67 15.24 16.10
CA ALA A 10 -0.31 15.60 14.75
C ALA A 10 -0.32 17.12 14.56
N LEU A 11 -1.35 17.80 15.08
CA LEU A 11 -1.45 19.27 15.05
C LEU A 11 -0.29 19.95 15.78
N GLN A 12 0.13 19.43 16.94
CA GLN A 12 1.29 19.97 17.68
C GLN A 12 2.60 19.87 16.90
N LYS A 13 2.70 18.93 15.94
CA LYS A 13 3.90 18.66 15.15
C LYS A 13 3.81 19.17 13.71
N ASP A 14 2.74 19.90 13.39
CA ASP A 14 2.45 20.35 12.02
C ASP A 14 2.41 19.20 11.01
N ILE A 15 1.84 18.06 11.43
CA ILE A 15 1.64 16.89 10.59
C ILE A 15 0.18 16.81 10.17
N VAL A 16 -0.06 16.72 8.87
CA VAL A 16 -1.40 16.48 8.32
C VAL A 16 -1.72 14.98 8.41
N LEU A 17 -2.82 14.65 9.10
CA LEU A 17 -3.28 13.28 9.22
C LEU A 17 -4.26 12.94 8.09
N GLU A 18 -3.94 11.91 7.30
CA GLU A 18 -4.80 11.39 6.24
C GLU A 18 -5.16 9.91 6.42
N CYS A 19 -6.34 9.48 5.95
CA CYS A 19 -6.85 8.13 6.16
C CYS A 19 -7.76 7.67 5.01
N CYS A 20 -7.57 6.44 4.49
CA CYS A 20 -8.43 5.94 3.41
C CYS A 20 -9.77 5.41 3.86
N ALA A 21 -9.88 4.82 5.05
CA ALA A 21 -11.06 4.06 5.45
C ALA A 21 -11.87 4.69 6.58
N SER A 22 -11.56 5.94 6.93
CA SER A 22 -12.28 6.72 7.93
C SER A 22 -12.82 7.98 7.26
N PRO A 23 -14.03 7.93 6.68
CA PRO A 23 -14.59 9.05 5.92
C PRO A 23 -14.78 10.31 6.78
N ASN A 24 -14.90 10.14 8.10
CA ASN A 24 -14.98 11.24 9.06
C ASN A 24 -13.66 12.00 9.24
N LEU A 25 -12.55 11.46 8.73
CA LEU A 25 -11.24 12.10 8.81
C LEU A 25 -10.82 12.61 7.43
N THR A 26 -10.68 11.72 6.43
CA THR A 26 -10.39 12.12 5.04
C THR A 26 -10.97 11.15 4.02
N SER A 27 -10.99 11.58 2.77
CA SER A 27 -11.33 10.76 1.61
C SER A 27 -10.11 10.36 0.76
N ARG A 28 -8.89 10.37 1.30
CA ARG A 28 -7.68 10.07 0.52
C ARG A 28 -7.24 8.61 0.61
N GLY A 29 -7.01 8.00 -0.55
CA GLY A 29 -6.46 6.65 -0.67
C GLY A 29 -5.02 6.55 -0.14
N CYS A 30 -4.68 5.43 0.50
CA CYS A 30 -3.27 5.12 0.82
C CYS A 30 -2.43 4.99 -0.46
N ILE A 31 -3.03 4.48 -1.53
CA ILE A 31 -2.50 4.55 -2.89
C ILE A 31 -3.31 5.59 -3.66
N ASN A 32 -2.71 6.73 -3.96
CA ASN A 32 -3.38 7.84 -4.64
C ASN A 32 -2.64 8.19 -5.94
N SER A 33 -3.25 7.82 -7.07
CA SER A 33 -2.69 8.04 -8.41
C SER A 33 -2.52 9.51 -8.79
N ALA A 34 -3.34 10.42 -8.23
CA ALA A 34 -3.21 11.86 -8.47
C ALA A 34 -1.95 12.40 -7.78
N ILE A 35 -1.71 12.02 -6.52
CA ILE A 35 -0.47 12.36 -5.81
C ILE A 35 0.72 11.73 -6.52
N LEU A 36 0.62 10.47 -6.95
CA LEU A 36 1.70 9.78 -7.67
C LEU A 36 2.09 10.52 -8.96
N GLN A 37 1.10 10.99 -9.72
CA GLN A 37 1.31 11.81 -10.92
C GLN A 37 1.99 13.14 -10.60
N ASP A 38 1.52 13.81 -9.55
CA ASP A 38 2.05 15.11 -9.14
C ASP A 38 3.52 15.03 -8.71
N ILE A 39 3.88 14.01 -7.92
CA ILE A 39 5.26 13.85 -7.40
C ILE A 39 6.22 13.18 -8.39
N HIS A 40 5.72 12.51 -9.43
CA HIS A 40 6.58 11.84 -10.40
C HIS A 40 7.34 12.89 -11.23
N PRO A 41 8.68 12.84 -11.38
CA PRO A 41 9.46 13.89 -12.05
C PRO A 41 9.07 14.19 -13.50
N ARG A 42 8.37 13.26 -14.16
CA ARG A 42 7.86 13.40 -15.53
C ARG A 42 6.33 13.45 -15.63
N HIS A 43 5.63 13.48 -14.49
CA HIS A 43 4.17 13.50 -14.42
C HIS A 43 3.48 12.43 -15.28
N TYR A 44 4.00 11.20 -15.28
CA TYR A 44 3.41 10.14 -16.09
C TYR A 44 2.01 9.77 -15.59
N PRO A 45 1.05 9.59 -16.50
CA PRO A 45 -0.32 9.32 -16.12
C PRO A 45 -0.43 7.99 -15.35
N ALA A 46 -1.22 8.01 -14.29
CA ALA A 46 -1.56 6.83 -13.51
C ALA A 46 -3.09 6.68 -13.51
N SER A 47 -3.58 5.43 -13.48
CA SER A 47 -5.02 5.17 -13.47
C SER A 47 -5.66 5.74 -12.21
N THR A 48 -6.71 6.56 -12.40
CA THR A 48 -7.51 7.14 -11.31
C THR A 48 -8.69 6.24 -10.89
N ALA A 49 -8.82 5.06 -11.51
CA ALA A 49 -9.88 4.12 -11.16
C ALA A 49 -9.73 3.65 -9.71
N LYS A 50 -10.83 3.66 -8.93
CA LYS A 50 -10.87 3.03 -7.60
C LYS A 50 -10.61 1.53 -7.73
N ASP A 51 -9.86 0.97 -6.80
CA ASP A 51 -9.77 -0.47 -6.68
C ASP A 51 -11.10 -1.07 -6.16
N SER A 52 -11.74 -1.88 -7.00
CA SER A 52 -13.02 -2.52 -6.69
C SER A 52 -12.90 -3.60 -5.61
N ALA A 53 -11.70 -4.14 -5.37
CA ALA A 53 -11.47 -5.12 -4.32
C ALA A 53 -11.36 -4.50 -2.91
N GLN A 54 -11.28 -3.16 -2.81
CA GLN A 54 -11.15 -2.46 -1.54
C GLN A 54 -12.50 -2.15 -0.90
N ARG A 55 -12.47 -2.01 0.43
CA ARG A 55 -13.60 -1.62 1.30
C ARG A 55 -14.38 -0.45 0.70
N GLU A 56 -15.68 -0.39 0.98
CA GLU A 56 -16.59 0.64 0.48
C GLU A 56 -16.03 2.05 0.62
N TYR A 57 -15.58 2.41 1.83
CA TYR A 57 -15.06 3.74 2.12
C TYR A 57 -13.60 3.95 1.73
N CYS A 58 -12.86 2.94 1.26
CA CYS A 58 -11.47 3.15 0.88
C CYS A 58 -11.34 3.77 -0.50
N ASN A 59 -10.55 4.85 -0.58
CA ASN A 59 -10.37 5.63 -1.81
C ASN A 59 -9.05 5.31 -2.55
N CYS A 60 -8.48 4.12 -2.35
CA CYS A 60 -7.27 3.72 -3.06
C CYS A 60 -7.53 3.57 -4.56
N SER A 61 -6.61 4.11 -5.37
CA SER A 61 -6.53 3.82 -6.79
C SER A 61 -6.14 2.37 -7.03
N LYS A 62 -6.59 1.80 -8.15
CA LYS A 62 -6.25 0.46 -8.60
C LYS A 62 -4.73 0.33 -8.71
N SER A 63 -4.19 -0.69 -8.07
CA SER A 63 -2.77 -0.99 -8.05
C SER A 63 -2.54 -2.50 -8.10
N ILE A 64 -1.29 -2.89 -8.29
CA ILE A 64 -0.86 -4.28 -8.29
C ILE A 64 0.15 -4.41 -7.16
N ASP A 65 -0.11 -5.32 -6.23
CA ASP A 65 0.86 -5.67 -5.21
C ASP A 65 2.09 -6.25 -5.87
N ILE A 66 3.25 -5.72 -5.49
CA ILE A 66 4.53 -6.29 -5.86
C ILE A 66 4.59 -7.73 -5.30
N GLY A 67 4.99 -8.69 -6.13
CA GLY A 67 5.28 -10.08 -5.72
C GLY A 67 4.11 -11.07 -5.71
N LYS A 68 2.86 -10.60 -5.84
CA LYS A 68 1.69 -11.51 -5.88
C LYS A 68 1.61 -12.37 -7.15
N TRP A 69 2.27 -11.95 -8.24
CA TRP A 69 2.01 -12.51 -9.58
C TRP A 69 3.25 -12.97 -10.36
N PHE A 70 4.46 -12.67 -9.88
CA PHE A 70 5.69 -12.98 -10.60
C PHE A 70 6.65 -13.77 -9.73
N SER A 71 7.12 -14.89 -10.26
CA SER A 71 8.19 -15.64 -9.63
C SER A 71 9.48 -14.81 -9.66
N CYS A 72 10.09 -14.61 -8.50
CA CYS A 72 11.29 -13.78 -8.37
C CYS A 72 12.55 -14.66 -8.46
N PRO A 73 13.44 -14.47 -9.45
CA PRO A 73 14.63 -15.31 -9.63
C PRO A 73 15.76 -15.02 -8.63
N HIS A 74 15.60 -14.00 -7.78
CA HIS A 74 16.68 -13.51 -6.92
C HIS A 74 16.86 -14.29 -5.60
N GLY A 75 15.91 -15.16 -5.23
CA GLY A 75 16.05 -16.06 -4.07
C GLY A 75 16.26 -15.36 -2.71
N CYS A 76 15.80 -14.12 -2.55
CA CYS A 76 16.05 -13.34 -1.34
C CYS A 76 15.33 -13.93 -0.12
N ALA A 77 16.01 -14.00 1.04
CA ALA A 77 15.45 -14.49 2.30
C ALA A 77 14.21 -13.71 2.79
N TYR A 78 14.06 -12.47 2.34
CA TYR A 78 12.94 -11.58 2.68
C TYR A 78 12.10 -11.22 1.44
N CYS A 79 12.03 -12.11 0.45
CA CYS A 79 11.24 -11.85 -0.74
C CYS A 79 9.74 -11.86 -0.39
N TYR A 80 9.04 -10.79 -0.74
CA TYR A 80 7.58 -10.69 -0.63
C TYR A 80 6.86 -11.34 -1.83
N GLY A 81 7.59 -11.71 -2.88
CA GLY A 81 7.06 -12.45 -4.03
C GLY A 81 7.43 -13.92 -3.97
N ASN A 82 6.77 -14.76 -4.77
CA ASN A 82 7.04 -16.20 -4.83
C ASN A 82 8.48 -16.44 -5.36
N PRO A 83 9.49 -16.72 -4.52
CA PRO A 83 10.85 -16.85 -5.01
C PRO A 83 10.96 -18.17 -5.78
N LEU A 84 11.62 -18.14 -6.94
CA LEU A 84 12.10 -19.38 -7.56
C LEU A 84 13.16 -19.91 -6.60
N SER A 85 12.81 -20.96 -5.86
CA SER A 85 13.69 -21.50 -4.82
C SER A 85 15.08 -21.80 -5.39
N ASN A 86 16.11 -21.47 -4.62
CA ASN A 86 17.30 -22.31 -4.62
C ASN A 86 16.88 -23.59 -3.89
N ALA A 87 16.88 -24.72 -4.57
CA ALA A 87 16.64 -26.03 -3.98
C ALA A 87 17.69 -26.34 -2.90
N SER A 88 17.44 -25.93 -1.64
CA SER A 88 18.05 -26.47 -0.41
C SER A 88 17.68 -25.62 0.82
N GLY A 89 16.50 -25.85 1.39
CA GLY A 89 16.13 -25.40 2.74
C GLY A 89 15.28 -26.49 3.40
N PRO A 90 15.44 -26.78 4.69
CA PRO A 90 14.90 -27.99 5.29
C PRO A 90 13.37 -28.01 5.20
N ASP A 91 12.89 -29.18 4.82
CA ASP A 91 11.50 -29.56 4.71
C ASP A 91 10.70 -29.17 5.98
N MET A 92 9.78 -28.22 5.82
CA MET A 92 8.75 -27.89 6.81
C MET A 92 7.42 -28.56 6.38
N ASN A 93 7.46 -29.86 6.08
CA ASN A 93 6.29 -30.71 6.08
C ASN A 93 5.71 -30.76 7.50
N GLY A 94 4.67 -29.96 7.72
CA GLY A 94 3.73 -30.12 8.81
C GLY A 94 2.32 -30.28 8.26
N GLY A 95 1.87 -31.54 8.14
CA GLY A 95 0.45 -31.91 8.10
C GLY A 95 -0.25 -31.87 6.75
#